data_AF-A0A3S1JHW3-F1
#
_entry.id   AF-A0A3S1JHW3-F1
#
_cell.length_a   1.000
_cell.length_b   1.000
_cell.length_c   1.000
_cell.angle_alpha   90.00
_cell.angle_beta   90.00
_cell.angle_gamma   90.00
#
_symmetry.space_group_name_H-M   'P 1'
#
loop_
_entity.id
_entity.type
_entity.pdbx_description
1 polymer ?
#
loop_
_entity_poly.entity_id
_entity_poly.type
_entity_poly.pdbx_seq_one_letter_code
_entity_poly.pdbx_strand_id
1 'polypeptide(L)'
;MISLTASLRLLTSVLAMPLVMGPAWAQESAPVPALTLELNGAQASEKGCRLTFVVNNTLGADLSKAAFEIALFNEAGVVDRLTVLDFKDLPAGKTKVTRFDLAGADCAKVSRVLINSATECAGTGIEPGACMRGLKTETKTGIAFGV
;
A
#
# COMPACT_ATOMS: atom_id res chain seq x y z
N MET A 1 79.38 7.13 -48.31
CA MET A 1 79.53 7.50 -46.88
C MET A 1 78.13 7.55 -46.27
N ILE A 2 78.02 6.97 -45.09
CA ILE A 2 76.83 6.47 -44.37
C ILE A 2 75.73 7.52 -44.10
N SER A 3 74.46 7.14 -44.28
CA SER A 3 73.40 7.25 -43.26
C SER A 3 72.09 6.61 -43.74
N LEU A 4 71.79 5.42 -43.22
CA LEU A 4 70.50 4.74 -43.36
C LEU A 4 69.72 4.99 -42.06
N THR A 5 68.81 5.95 -42.06
CA THR A 5 67.92 6.21 -40.91
C THR A 5 66.78 5.19 -40.92
N ALA A 6 66.80 4.27 -39.94
CA ALA A 6 65.73 3.29 -39.74
C ALA A 6 64.50 3.96 -39.14
N SER A 7 63.39 4.00 -39.88
CA SER A 7 62.09 4.43 -39.38
C SER A 7 61.37 3.26 -38.71
N LEU A 8 61.32 3.30 -37.37
CA LEU A 8 60.59 2.36 -36.53
C LEU A 8 59.07 2.58 -36.71
N ARG A 9 58.40 1.73 -37.49
CA ARG A 9 56.93 1.72 -37.61
C ARG A 9 56.33 1.03 -36.39
N LEU A 10 55.72 1.80 -35.47
CA LEU A 10 54.86 1.26 -34.41
C LEU A 10 53.61 0.63 -35.05
N LEU A 11 53.40 -0.68 -34.85
CA LEU A 11 52.12 -1.33 -35.10
C LEU A 11 51.18 -1.13 -33.90
N THR A 12 50.16 -0.29 -34.06
CA THR A 12 49.03 -0.17 -33.14
C THR A 12 48.02 -1.29 -33.43
N SER A 13 47.97 -2.30 -32.55
CA SER A 13 46.97 -3.37 -32.61
C SER A 13 45.66 -2.87 -31.98
N VAL A 14 44.63 -2.66 -32.80
CA VAL A 14 43.28 -2.27 -32.36
C VAL A 14 42.51 -3.55 -32.02
N LEU A 15 42.32 -3.83 -30.74
CA LEU A 15 41.49 -4.93 -30.25
C LEU A 15 40.01 -4.49 -30.31
N ALA A 16 39.28 -4.94 -31.33
CA ALA A 16 37.85 -4.68 -31.48
C ALA A 16 37.05 -5.56 -30.49
N MET A 17 36.40 -4.92 -29.52
CA MET A 17 35.56 -5.57 -28.52
C MET A 17 34.10 -5.61 -29.03
N PRO A 18 33.49 -6.78 -29.25
CA PRO A 18 32.10 -6.85 -29.70
C PRO A 18 31.16 -6.50 -28.54
N LEU A 19 30.45 -5.37 -28.66
CA LEU A 19 29.34 -4.99 -27.81
C LEU A 19 28.14 -5.90 -28.12
N VAL A 20 28.00 -7.00 -27.37
CA VAL A 20 26.79 -7.82 -27.41
C VAL A 20 25.68 -7.07 -26.67
N MET A 21 24.89 -6.30 -27.42
CA MET A 21 23.62 -5.73 -26.94
C MET A 21 22.58 -6.87 -26.86
N GLY A 22 22.52 -7.54 -25.72
CA GLY A 22 21.42 -8.47 -25.40
C GLY A 22 20.13 -7.69 -25.08
N PRO A 23 18.94 -8.22 -25.41
CA PRO A 23 17.68 -7.61 -25.05
C PRO A 23 17.51 -7.63 -23.53
N ALA A 24 17.36 -6.45 -22.92
CA ALA A 24 16.98 -6.32 -21.53
C ALA A 24 15.48 -6.65 -21.41
N TRP A 25 15.15 -7.89 -21.08
CA TRP A 25 13.80 -8.23 -20.65
C TRP A 25 13.55 -7.59 -19.28
N ALA A 26 12.65 -6.61 -19.23
CA ALA A 26 12.13 -6.09 -17.97
C ALA A 26 11.37 -7.22 -17.26
N GLN A 27 11.88 -7.67 -16.12
CA GLN A 27 11.19 -8.67 -15.31
C GLN A 27 10.05 -7.98 -14.56
N GLU A 28 8.81 -8.18 -15.03
CA GLU A 28 7.61 -7.75 -14.31
C GLU A 28 7.55 -8.54 -12.99
N SER A 29 7.85 -7.87 -11.87
CA SER A 29 7.72 -8.47 -10.55
C SER A 29 6.28 -8.92 -10.32
N ALA A 30 6.09 -10.14 -9.83
CA ALA A 30 4.77 -10.62 -9.44
C ALA A 30 4.11 -9.64 -8.45
N PRO A 31 2.79 -9.40 -8.55
CA PRO A 31 2.09 -8.48 -7.64
C PRO A 31 2.32 -8.88 -6.19
N VAL A 32 2.79 -7.93 -5.37
CA VAL A 32 2.96 -8.15 -3.92
C VAL A 32 1.57 -8.28 -3.28
N PRO A 33 1.27 -9.38 -2.57
CA PRO A 33 0.00 -9.56 -1.88
C PRO A 33 -0.32 -8.39 -0.96
N ALA A 34 -1.54 -7.86 -1.03
CA ALA A 34 -1.93 -6.69 -0.27
C ALA A 34 -3.39 -6.73 0.20
N LEU A 35 -3.65 -6.02 1.29
CA LEU A 35 -4.98 -5.64 1.71
C LEU A 35 -5.03 -4.11 1.71
N THR A 36 -5.73 -3.55 0.74
CA THR A 36 -5.81 -2.10 0.60
C THR A 36 -7.08 -1.59 1.27
N LEU A 37 -6.94 -0.66 2.22
CA LEU A 37 -8.02 0.12 2.78
C LEU A 37 -7.93 1.54 2.20
N GLU A 38 -8.97 2.00 1.54
CA GLU A 38 -9.09 3.39 1.09
C GLU A 38 -10.17 4.11 1.92
N LEU A 39 -9.81 5.17 2.63
CA LEU A 39 -10.78 6.11 3.17
C LEU A 39 -11.34 6.95 2.01
N ASN A 40 -12.49 6.51 1.49
CA ASN A 40 -13.10 7.07 0.30
C ASN A 40 -13.97 8.31 0.60
N GLY A 41 -14.53 8.37 1.81
CA GLY A 41 -15.40 9.48 2.19
C GLY A 41 -15.61 9.61 3.70
N ALA A 42 -15.85 10.84 4.15
CA ALA A 42 -16.36 11.15 5.48
C ALA A 42 -17.52 12.15 5.32
N GLN A 43 -18.70 11.79 5.83
CA GLN A 43 -19.90 12.62 5.72
C GLN A 43 -20.66 12.65 7.03
N ALA A 44 -21.21 13.81 7.39
CA ALA A 44 -22.14 13.90 8.51
C ALA A 44 -23.34 12.96 8.30
N SER A 45 -23.77 12.30 9.35
CA SER A 45 -24.97 11.47 9.41
C SER A 45 -25.75 11.77 10.68
N GLU A 46 -27.00 11.29 10.76
CA GLU A 46 -27.85 11.47 11.95
C GLU A 46 -27.20 10.90 13.23
N LYS A 47 -26.30 9.92 13.09
CA LYS A 47 -25.62 9.28 14.22
C LYS A 47 -24.30 9.95 14.58
N GLY A 48 -23.72 10.77 13.71
CA GLY A 48 -22.39 11.35 13.89
C GLY A 48 -21.62 11.37 12.58
N CYS A 49 -20.41 10.79 12.55
CA CYS A 49 -19.59 10.79 11.34
C CYS A 49 -19.66 9.46 10.61
N ARG A 50 -20.12 9.47 9.35
CA ARG A 50 -20.11 8.29 8.48
C ARG A 50 -18.81 8.24 7.70
N LEU A 51 -18.00 7.21 7.95
CA LEU A 51 -16.84 6.90 7.13
C LEU A 51 -17.21 5.87 6.06
N THR A 52 -16.77 6.11 4.83
CA THR A 52 -16.90 5.18 3.71
C THR A 52 -15.51 4.67 3.34
N PHE A 53 -15.36 3.34 3.34
CA PHE A 53 -14.14 2.66 2.96
C PHE A 53 -14.35 1.85 1.69
N VAL A 54 -13.36 1.86 0.80
CA VAL A 54 -13.22 0.90 -0.29
C VAL A 54 -12.09 -0.05 0.08
N VAL A 55 -12.37 -1.34 0.11
CA VAL A 55 -11.43 -2.37 0.53
C VAL A 55 -11.14 -3.29 -0.64
N ASN A 56 -9.88 -3.56 -0.92
CA ASN A 56 -9.46 -4.51 -1.94
C ASN A 56 -8.58 -5.59 -1.30
N ASN A 57 -9.04 -6.85 -1.37
CA ASN A 57 -8.28 -7.99 -0.86
C ASN A 57 -7.54 -8.68 -2.01
N THR A 58 -6.22 -8.48 -2.08
CA THR A 58 -5.31 -9.19 -2.98
C THR A 58 -4.27 -10.01 -2.21
N LEU A 59 -4.61 -10.45 -0.99
CA LEU A 59 -3.75 -11.34 -0.18
C LEU A 59 -3.63 -12.76 -0.76
N GLY A 60 -4.46 -13.11 -1.75
CA GLY A 60 -4.45 -14.42 -2.41
C GLY A 60 -5.34 -15.48 -1.76
N ALA A 61 -6.09 -15.13 -0.70
CA ALA A 61 -7.05 -16.01 -0.06
C ALA A 61 -8.23 -15.22 0.54
N ASP A 62 -9.34 -15.91 0.76
CA ASP A 62 -10.54 -15.33 1.37
C ASP A 62 -10.29 -15.01 2.84
N LEU A 63 -10.66 -13.79 3.25
CA LEU A 63 -10.79 -13.47 4.67
C LEU A 63 -12.23 -13.75 5.07
N SER A 64 -12.44 -14.69 5.99
CA SER A 64 -13.75 -14.92 6.60
C SER A 64 -14.11 -13.83 7.61
N LYS A 65 -13.11 -13.13 8.16
CA LYS A 65 -13.30 -11.96 9.02
C LYS A 65 -12.08 -11.05 8.98
N ALA A 66 -12.31 -9.74 8.88
CA ALA A 66 -11.30 -8.71 9.05
C ALA A 66 -11.87 -7.56 9.89
N ALA A 67 -11.20 -7.23 11.00
CA ALA A 67 -11.58 -6.09 11.83
C ALA A 67 -10.34 -5.35 12.31
N PHE A 68 -10.43 -4.02 12.36
CA PHE A 68 -9.31 -3.15 12.68
C PHE A 68 -9.70 -2.18 13.78
N GLU A 69 -8.82 -2.03 14.78
CA GLU A 69 -8.90 -0.91 15.69
C GLU A 69 -8.36 0.33 14.99
N ILE A 70 -9.16 1.40 15.02
CA ILE A 70 -8.79 2.70 14.46
C ILE A 70 -8.77 3.76 15.55
N ALA A 71 -7.84 4.69 15.40
CA ALA A 71 -7.76 5.92 16.18
C ALA A 71 -8.21 7.10 15.32
N LEU A 72 -9.17 7.87 15.82
CA LEU A 72 -9.55 9.16 15.24
C LEU A 72 -8.83 10.26 15.98
N PHE A 73 -8.21 11.16 15.25
CA PHE A 73 -7.57 12.35 15.77
C PHE A 73 -8.38 13.59 15.41
N ASN A 74 -8.41 14.53 16.34
CA ASN A 74 -8.99 15.84 16.11
C ASN A 74 -7.99 16.80 15.45
N GLU A 75 -8.43 18.00 15.09
CA GLU A 75 -7.59 19.05 14.48
C GLU A 75 -6.39 19.50 15.33
N ALA A 76 -6.44 19.28 16.65
CA ALA A 76 -5.31 19.53 17.54
C ALA A 76 -4.26 18.40 17.52
N GLY A 77 -4.47 17.36 16.72
CA GLY A 77 -3.59 16.19 16.63
C GLY A 77 -3.71 15.26 17.85
N VAL A 78 -4.76 15.40 18.65
CA VAL A 78 -5.02 14.55 19.83
C VAL A 78 -6.02 13.46 19.45
N VAL A 79 -5.84 12.26 20.01
CA VAL A 79 -6.82 11.17 19.86
C VAL A 79 -8.15 11.61 20.45
N ASP A 80 -9.19 11.68 19.61
CA ASP A 80 -10.57 11.88 20.04
C ASP A 80 -11.15 10.57 20.59
N ARG A 81 -10.92 9.47 19.88
CA ARG A 81 -11.41 8.13 20.28
C ARG A 81 -10.68 6.99 19.58
N LEU A 82 -10.82 5.80 20.17
CA LEU A 82 -10.51 4.50 19.58
C LEU A 82 -11.81 3.74 19.29
N THR A 83 -11.86 3.00 18.19
CA THR A 83 -13.02 2.15 17.85
C THR A 83 -12.60 1.00 16.94
N VAL A 84 -13.35 -0.10 16.96
CA VAL A 84 -13.10 -1.25 16.08
C VAL A 84 -14.09 -1.22 14.93
N LEU A 85 -13.58 -1.28 13.70
CA LEU A 85 -14.38 -1.39 12.48
C LEU A 85 -14.34 -2.84 11.97
N ASP A 86 -15.50 -3.49 11.94
CA ASP A 86 -15.65 -4.85 11.41
C ASP A 86 -16.03 -4.82 9.92
N PHE A 87 -15.06 -5.16 9.06
CA PHE A 87 -15.22 -5.22 7.61
C PHE A 87 -15.85 -6.54 7.14
N LYS A 88 -16.07 -7.47 8.06
CA LYS A 88 -16.63 -8.80 7.85
C LYS A 88 -15.77 -9.62 6.90
N ASP A 89 -16.40 -10.45 6.08
CA ASP A 89 -15.79 -11.23 5.02
C ASP A 89 -15.23 -10.33 3.91
N LEU A 90 -14.04 -10.69 3.40
CA LEU A 90 -13.42 -10.04 2.26
C LEU A 90 -12.91 -11.12 1.29
N PRO A 91 -13.69 -11.48 0.27
CA PRO A 91 -13.29 -12.51 -0.69
C PRO A 91 -12.04 -12.11 -1.49
N ALA A 92 -11.23 -13.11 -1.84
CA ALA A 92 -10.00 -12.94 -2.59
C ALA A 92 -10.25 -12.28 -3.96
N GLY A 93 -9.42 -11.31 -4.31
CA GLY A 93 -9.48 -10.59 -5.58
C GLY A 93 -10.72 -9.70 -5.73
N LYS A 94 -11.49 -9.48 -4.66
CA LYS A 94 -12.69 -8.63 -4.70
C LYS A 94 -12.44 -7.27 -4.05
N THR A 95 -13.22 -6.30 -4.51
CA THR A 95 -13.33 -4.98 -3.91
C THR A 95 -14.70 -4.86 -3.24
N LYS A 96 -14.72 -4.38 -2.00
CA LYS A 96 -15.93 -4.19 -1.17
C LYS A 96 -16.00 -2.74 -0.71
N VAL A 97 -17.19 -2.15 -0.76
CA VAL A 97 -17.44 -0.83 -0.17
C VAL A 97 -18.18 -1.02 1.15
N THR A 98 -17.63 -0.48 2.23
CA THR A 98 -18.20 -0.60 3.58
C THR A 98 -18.36 0.79 4.19
N ARG A 99 -19.44 0.99 4.95
CA ARG A 99 -19.69 2.26 5.65
C ARG A 99 -19.84 2.01 7.15
N PHE A 100 -19.28 2.91 7.94
CA PHE A 100 -19.35 2.87 9.39
C PHE A 100 -19.86 4.21 9.92
N ASP A 101 -20.89 4.18 10.75
CA ASP A 101 -21.38 5.36 11.48
C ASP A 101 -20.70 5.42 12.84
N LEU A 102 -19.89 6.47 13.05
CA LEU A 102 -19.21 6.73 14.30
C LEU A 102 -20.07 7.64 15.17
N ALA A 103 -20.74 7.02 16.15
CA ALA A 103 -21.71 7.69 16.99
C ALA A 103 -21.10 8.89 17.74
N GLY A 104 -21.67 10.08 17.58
CA GLY A 104 -21.20 11.30 18.26
C GLY A 104 -19.83 11.80 17.82
N ALA A 105 -19.29 11.33 16.70
CA ALA A 105 -18.13 11.95 16.05
C ALA A 105 -18.60 13.09 15.13
N ASP A 106 -17.86 14.20 15.10
CA ASP A 106 -18.07 15.30 14.16
C ASP A 106 -17.08 15.18 13.01
N CYS A 107 -17.56 14.88 11.80
CA CYS A 107 -16.67 14.71 10.64
C CYS A 107 -15.81 15.93 10.35
N ALA A 108 -16.29 17.14 10.64
CA ALA A 108 -15.54 18.36 10.38
C ALA A 108 -14.30 18.47 11.28
N LYS A 109 -14.29 17.78 12.42
CA LYS A 109 -13.20 17.81 13.39
C LYS A 109 -12.21 16.66 13.23
N VAL A 110 -12.49 15.68 12.37
CA VAL A 110 -11.59 14.53 12.16
C VAL A 110 -10.47 14.94 11.22
N SER A 111 -9.25 15.03 11.74
CA SER A 111 -8.06 15.40 10.95
C SER A 111 -7.29 14.19 10.44
N ARG A 112 -7.34 13.08 11.18
CA ARG A 112 -6.64 11.84 10.83
C ARG A 112 -7.38 10.61 11.34
N VAL A 113 -7.36 9.57 10.53
CA VAL A 113 -7.72 8.21 10.90
C VAL A 113 -6.45 7.36 10.84
N LEU A 114 -6.18 6.57 11.88
CA LEU A 114 -5.03 5.67 11.94
C LEU A 114 -5.52 4.25 12.21
N ILE A 115 -5.01 3.26 11.49
CA ILE A 115 -5.18 1.85 11.81
C ILE A 115 -4.14 1.46 12.86
N ASN A 116 -4.58 1.20 14.09
CA ASN A 116 -3.67 0.86 15.19
C ASN A 116 -3.28 -0.62 15.16
N SER A 117 -4.26 -1.49 14.92
CA SER A 117 -4.04 -2.93 14.84
C SER A 117 -5.17 -3.64 14.07
N ALA A 118 -4.91 -4.86 13.61
CA ALA A 118 -5.97 -5.79 13.23
C ALA A 118 -6.41 -6.53 14.49
N THR A 119 -7.66 -6.32 14.92
CA THR A 119 -8.24 -7.09 16.03
C THR A 119 -8.69 -8.47 15.57
N GLU A 120 -8.98 -8.63 14.28
CA GLU A 120 -9.33 -9.89 13.63
C GLU A 120 -8.73 -9.96 12.24
N CYS A 121 -8.16 -11.11 11.90
CA CYS A 121 -7.70 -11.45 10.56
C CYS A 121 -7.79 -12.96 10.39
N ALA A 122 -8.92 -13.43 9.88
CA ALA A 122 -9.24 -14.86 9.83
C ALA A 122 -9.61 -15.29 8.41
N GLY A 123 -9.23 -16.51 8.07
CA GLY A 123 -9.51 -17.17 6.80
C GLY A 123 -8.76 -18.49 6.72
N THR A 124 -9.20 -19.43 5.90
CA THR A 124 -8.49 -20.70 5.72
C THR A 124 -7.13 -20.43 5.08
N GLY A 125 -6.05 -20.82 5.76
CA GLY A 125 -4.67 -20.56 5.28
C GLY A 125 -4.19 -19.13 5.46
N ILE A 126 -4.91 -18.30 6.22
CA ILE A 126 -4.51 -16.93 6.55
C ILE A 126 -3.80 -16.92 7.90
N GLU A 127 -2.55 -16.45 7.90
CA GLU A 127 -1.81 -16.16 9.12
C GLU A 127 -2.42 -14.96 9.86
N PRO A 128 -2.54 -14.96 11.21
CA PRO A 128 -3.18 -13.86 11.95
C PRO A 128 -2.60 -12.46 11.69
N GLY A 129 -1.29 -12.38 11.40
CA GLY A 129 -0.63 -11.11 11.08
C GLY A 129 -0.72 -10.68 9.61
N ALA A 130 -1.35 -11.46 8.73
CA ALA A 130 -1.36 -11.21 7.29
C ALA A 130 -2.03 -9.87 6.94
N CYS A 131 -3.14 -9.54 7.60
CA CYS A 131 -3.88 -8.31 7.33
C CYS A 131 -3.02 -7.07 7.58
N MET A 132 -2.31 -6.98 8.73
CA MET A 132 -1.43 -5.85 9.02
C MET A 132 -0.16 -5.85 8.17
N ARG A 133 0.46 -7.01 7.92
CA ARG A 133 1.67 -7.08 7.10
C ARG A 133 1.43 -6.67 5.65
N GLY A 134 0.26 -7.02 5.10
CA GLY A 134 -0.14 -6.65 3.74
C GLY A 134 -0.90 -5.33 3.65
N LEU A 135 -1.11 -4.62 4.76
CA LEU A 135 -1.96 -3.45 4.80
C LEU A 135 -1.36 -2.30 4.00
N LYS A 136 -2.16 -1.75 3.09
CA LYS A 136 -1.93 -0.47 2.44
C LYS A 136 -3.07 0.47 2.74
N THR A 137 -2.77 1.72 3.04
CA THR A 137 -3.75 2.75 3.37
C THR A 137 -3.72 3.86 2.32
N GLU A 138 -4.90 4.25 1.86
CA GLU A 138 -5.10 5.30 0.86
C GLU A 138 -6.25 6.22 1.28
N THR A 139 -6.25 7.48 0.86
CA THR A 139 -7.36 8.40 1.15
C THR A 139 -7.74 9.19 -0.09
N LYS A 140 -9.04 9.34 -0.32
CA LYS A 140 -9.61 10.28 -1.30
C LYS A 140 -10.21 11.53 -0.64
N THR A 141 -10.04 11.65 0.68
CA THR A 141 -10.57 12.77 1.47
C THR A 141 -9.45 13.75 1.83
N GLY A 142 -9.82 14.86 2.48
CA GLY A 142 -8.83 15.73 3.15
C GLY A 142 -8.32 15.19 4.49
N ILE A 143 -8.84 14.05 4.96
CA ILE A 143 -8.46 13.42 6.23
C ILE A 143 -7.24 12.53 5.97
N ALA A 144 -6.18 12.72 6.75
CA ALA A 144 -5.01 11.86 6.68
C ALA A 144 -5.38 10.43 7.08
N PHE A 145 -4.89 9.42 6.36
CA PHE A 145 -5.14 8.02 6.66
C PHE A 145 -3.85 7.21 6.61
N GLY A 146 -3.61 6.39 7.62
CA GLY A 146 -2.34 5.68 7.78
C GLY A 146 -2.38 4.57 8.80
N VAL A 147 -1.21 3.98 9.03
CA VAL A 147 -0.88 3.08 10.15
C VAL A 147 -0.01 3.81 11.17
#